data_AF-A0A7C0XDJ4-F1
#
_entry.id   AF-A0A7C0XDJ4-F1
#
_cell.length_a   1.000
_cell.length_b   1.000
_cell.length_c   1.000
_cell.angle_alpha   90.00
_cell.angle_beta   90.00
_cell.angle_gamma   90.00
#
_symmetry.space_group_name_H-M   'P 1'
#
loop_
_entity.id
_entity.type
_entity.pdbx_description
1 polymer ?
#
loop_
_entity_poly.entity_id
_entity_poly.type
_entity_poly.pdbx_seq_one_letter_code
_entity_poly.pdbx_strand_id
1 'polypeptide(L)' 'MNKSSSLLRRRKLVQVAIFGLFRLSAAINGIALLIVVYFLVARGWRAINWTFLTQPPMDSMTKGGILPCIVGTLCLSLGA' A
#
# COMPACT_ATOMS: atom_id res chain seq x y z
N MET A 1 -33.97 -17.67 33.09
CA MET A 1 -32.75 -16.89 33.42
C MET A 1 -31.60 -17.28 32.47
N ASN A 2 -31.60 -16.91 31.17
CA ASN A 2 -30.42 -17.16 30.29
C ASN A 2 -30.41 -16.45 28.90
N LYS A 3 -31.18 -15.37 28.67
CA LYS A 3 -31.16 -14.68 27.34
C LYS A 3 -30.00 -13.71 27.15
N SER A 4 -29.42 -13.18 28.24
CA SER A 4 -28.36 -12.15 28.16
C SER A 4 -27.01 -12.74 27.70
N SER A 5 -26.66 -13.93 28.19
CA SER A 5 -25.41 -14.63 27.89
C SER A 5 -25.28 -15.03 26.41
N SER A 6 -26.38 -15.45 25.77
CA SER A 6 -26.38 -15.85 24.35
C SER A 6 -26.21 -14.66 23.39
N LEU A 7 -26.75 -13.49 23.74
CA LEU A 7 -26.58 -12.25 22.97
C LEU A 7 -25.13 -11.73 23.05
N LEU A 8 -24.51 -11.76 24.24
CA LEU A 8 -23.09 -11.40 24.38
C LEU A 8 -22.19 -12.36 23.59
N ARG A 9 -22.48 -13.67 23.60
CA ARG A 9 -21.69 -14.67 22.88
C ARG A 9 -21.79 -14.49 21.36
N ARG A 10 -22.98 -14.17 20.82
CA ARG A 10 -23.17 -13.81 19.41
C ARG A 10 -22.39 -12.54 19.03
N ARG A 11 -22.46 -11.48 19.84
CA ARG A 11 -21.72 -10.23 19.58
C ARG A 11 -20.22 -10.46 19.56
N LYS A 12 -19.69 -11.28 20.48
CA LYS A 12 -18.25 -11.62 20.53
C LYS A 12 -17.81 -12.43 19.30
N LEU A 13 -18.63 -13.38 18.83
CA LEU A 13 -18.37 -14.14 17.61
C LEU A 13 -18.39 -13.25 16.37
N VAL A 14 -19.37 -12.34 16.25
CA VAL A 14 -19.45 -11.38 15.14
C VAL A 14 -18.26 -10.42 15.16
N GLN A 15 -17.87 -9.93 16.32
CA GLN A 15 -16.70 -9.07 16.46
C GLN A 15 -15.42 -9.79 16.00
N VAL A 16 -15.20 -11.03 16.44
CA VAL A 16 -14.03 -11.82 16.03
C VAL A 16 -14.07 -12.14 14.54
N ALA A 17 -15.24 -12.47 13.98
CA ALA A 17 -15.40 -12.72 12.55
C ALA A 17 -15.07 -11.47 11.71
N ILE A 18 -15.60 -10.31 12.11
CA ILE A 18 -15.36 -9.04 11.40
C ILE A 18 -13.91 -8.60 11.53
N PHE A 19 -13.31 -8.63 12.74
CA PHE A 19 -11.89 -8.32 12.91
C PHE A 19 -10.99 -9.31 12.19
N GLY A 20 -11.35 -10.60 12.17
CA GLY A 20 -10.65 -11.62 11.40
C GLY A 20 -10.68 -11.33 9.90
N LEU A 21 -11.84 -10.97 9.36
CA LEU A 21 -12.01 -10.59 7.96
C LEU A 21 -11.19 -9.34 7.61
N PHE A 22 -11.24 -8.29 8.43
CA PHE A 22 -10.44 -7.08 8.22
C PHE A 22 -8.94 -7.37 8.29
N ARG A 23 -8.50 -8.19 9.25
CA ARG A 23 -7.09 -8.55 9.40
C ARG A 23 -6.61 -9.41 8.24
N LEU A 24 -7.45 -10.31 7.73
CA LEU A 24 -7.15 -11.11 6.54
C LEU A 24 -7.07 -10.22 5.29
N SER A 25 -8.03 -9.31 5.11
CA SER A 25 -8.02 -8.35 4.00
C SER A 25 -6.76 -7.47 4.05
N ALA A 26 -6.42 -6.92 5.21
CA ALA A 26 -5.20 -6.15 5.40
C ALA A 26 -3.93 -6.99 5.13
N ALA A 27 -3.91 -8.25 5.56
CA ALA A 27 -2.79 -9.15 5.29
C ALA A 27 -2.64 -9.45 3.80
N ILE A 28 -3.73 -9.73 3.08
CA ILE A 28 -3.70 -9.95 1.62
C ILE A 28 -3.18 -8.72 0.89
N ASN A 29 -3.72 -7.53 1.21
CA ASN A 29 -3.26 -6.27 0.63
C ASN A 29 -1.78 -6.00 0.95
N GLY A 30 -1.36 -6.26 2.19
CA GLY A 30 0.04 -6.14 2.61
C GLY A 30 0.96 -7.08 1.84
N ILE A 31 0.57 -8.34 1.65
CA ILE A 31 1.33 -9.31 0.85
C ILE A 31 1.42 -8.85 -0.62
N ALA A 32 0.31 -8.40 -1.21
CA ALA A 32 0.30 -7.89 -2.57
C ALA A 32 1.25 -6.69 -2.73
N LEU A 33 1.24 -5.76 -1.77
CA LEU A 33 2.15 -4.62 -1.75
C LEU A 33 3.62 -5.07 -1.63
N LEU A 34 3.93 -6.03 -0.76
CA LEU A 34 5.27 -6.59 -0.62
C LEU A 34 5.76 -7.24 -1.93
N ILE A 35 4.90 -7.97 -2.63
CA ILE A 35 5.25 -8.59 -3.93
C ILE A 35 5.58 -7.52 -4.96
N VAL A 36 4.77 -6.45 -5.04
CA VAL A 36 5.01 -5.33 -5.96
C VAL A 36 6.33 -4.64 -5.62
N VAL A 37 6.58 -4.34 -4.35
CA VAL A 37 7.84 -3.71 -3.91
C VAL A 37 9.03 -4.61 -4.21
N TYR A 38 8.93 -5.92 -3.94
CA TYR A 38 9.98 -6.88 -4.25
C TYR A 38 10.28 -6.92 -5.75
N PHE A 39 9.25 -6.99 -6.59
CA PHE A 39 9.38 -6.97 -8.05
C PHE A 39 10.04 -5.68 -8.54
N LEU A 40 9.62 -4.53 -7.99
CA LEU A 40 10.18 -3.22 -8.29
C LEU A 40 11.66 -3.15 -7.92
N VAL A 41 12.06 -3.64 -6.74
CA VAL A 41 13.47 -3.62 -6.34
C VAL A 41 14.29 -4.59 -7.19
N ALA A 42 13.82 -5.83 -7.36
CA ALA A 42 14.55 -6.86 -8.10
C ALA A 42 14.79 -6.50 -9.59
N ARG A 43 13.81 -5.84 -10.24
CA ARG A 43 13.93 -5.46 -11.67
C ARG A 43 14.31 -4.00 -11.88
N GLY A 44 13.90 -3.12 -10.97
CA GLY A 44 14.09 -1.68 -11.07
C GLY A 44 15.43 -1.19 -10.54
N TRP A 45 16.13 -1.96 -9.70
CA TRP A 45 17.45 -1.53 -9.17
C TRP A 45 18.46 -1.19 -10.27
N ARG A 46 18.44 -1.90 -11.39
CA ARG A 46 19.32 -1.63 -12.55
C ARG A 46 18.86 -0.43 -13.39
N ALA A 47 17.59 -0.04 -13.28
CA ALA A 47 17.00 1.09 -13.98
C ALA A 47 17.13 2.42 -13.22
N ILE A 48 17.43 2.36 -11.90
CA ILE A 48 17.72 3.54 -11.07
C ILE A 48 19.10 4.09 -11.48
N ASN A 49 19.09 4.99 -12.46
CA ASN A 49 20.25 5.76 -12.88
C ASN A 49 20.05 7.24 -12.52
N TRP A 50 21.12 8.02 -12.41
CA TRP A 50 21.03 9.46 -12.14
C TRP A 50 20.15 10.20 -13.16
N THR A 51 20.15 9.75 -14.41
CA THR A 51 19.24 10.21 -15.47
C THR A 51 17.78 9.88 -15.20
N PHE A 52 17.47 8.76 -14.55
CA PHE A 52 16.10 8.39 -14.15
C PHE A 52 15.60 9.20 -12.96
N LEU A 53 16.50 9.72 -12.13
CA LEU A 53 16.11 10.58 -11.01
C LEU A 53 15.90 12.04 -11.43
N THR A 54 16.59 12.51 -12.48
CA THR A 54 16.59 13.94 -12.86
C THR A 54 15.85 14.27 -14.15
N GLN A 55 15.61 13.30 -15.04
CA GLN A 55 14.87 13.59 -16.27
C GLN A 55 13.36 13.76 -16.02
N PRO A 56 12.70 14.67 -16.75
CA PRO A 56 11.25 14.70 -16.81
C PRO A 56 10.70 13.44 -17.52
N PRO A 57 9.46 13.01 -17.22
CA PRO A 57 8.81 11.90 -17.90
C PRO A 57 8.63 12.25 -19.39
N MET A 58 9.01 11.33 -20.28
CA MET A 58 8.85 11.45 -21.72
C MET A 58 8.19 10.17 -22.29
N ASP A 59 7.58 10.24 -23.47
CA ASP A 59 6.82 9.14 -24.07
C ASP A 59 5.70 8.58 -23.14
N SER A 60 4.69 9.38 -22.83
CA SER A 60 3.47 8.90 -22.14
C SER A 60 3.74 8.18 -20.80
N MET A 61 4.77 8.62 -20.05
CA MET A 61 5.24 7.99 -18.80
C MET A 61 5.88 6.60 -18.95
N THR A 62 6.13 6.13 -20.18
CA THR A 62 6.81 4.85 -20.43
C THR A 62 8.33 4.98 -20.35
N LYS A 63 8.86 6.20 -20.43
CA LYS A 63 10.29 6.53 -20.35
C LYS A 63 10.52 7.86 -19.60
N GLY A 64 11.78 8.17 -19.33
CA GLY A 64 12.17 9.34 -18.55
C GLY A 64 12.21 9.06 -17.05
N GLY A 65 12.32 10.12 -16.26
CA GLY A 65 12.58 10.02 -14.83
C GLY A 65 11.43 10.39 -13.91
N ILE A 66 11.66 10.23 -12.59
CA ILE A 66 10.65 10.43 -11.54
C ILE A 66 10.78 11.78 -10.81
N LEU A 67 11.63 12.70 -11.28
CA LEU A 67 11.89 14.00 -10.66
C LEU A 67 10.62 14.78 -10.27
N PRO A 68 9.67 15.06 -11.19
CA PRO A 68 8.48 15.85 -10.85
C PRO A 68 7.58 15.16 -9.82
N CYS A 69 7.59 13.83 -9.78
CA CYS A 69 6.83 13.07 -8.79
C CYS A 69 7.42 13.24 -7.39
N ILE A 70 8.75 13.17 -7.26
CA ILE A 70 9.46 13.40 -5.99
C ILE A 70 9.21 14.82 -5.48
N VAL A 71 9.39 15.83 -6.35
CA VAL A 71 9.17 17.24 -6.00
C VAL A 71 7.71 17.48 -5.62
N GLY A 72 6.75 16.89 -6.34
CA GLY A 72 5.34 16.97 -6.02
C GLY A 72 5.01 16.38 -4.65
N THR A 73 5.53 15.20 -4.30
CA THR A 73 5.35 14.61 -2.97
C THR A 73 5.97 15.48 -1.89
N LEU A 74 7.18 16.01 -2.07
CA LEU A 74 7.81 16.90 -1.10
C LEU A 74 6.99 18.19 -0.89
N CYS A 75 6.49 18.79 -1.97
CA CYS A 75 5.65 19.98 -1.89
C CYS A 75 4.34 19.71 -1.12
N LEU A 76 3.69 18.57 -1.39
CA LEU A 76 2.49 18.15 -0.67
C LEU A 76 2.78 17.82 0.80
N SER A 77 3.87 17.14 1.10
CA SER A 77 4.25 16.78 2.48
C SER A 77 4.70 17.97 3.31
N LEU A 78 5.31 18.99 2.71
CA LEU A 78 5.71 20.22 3.38
C LEU A 78 4.57 21.26 3.46
N GLY A 79 3.60 21.17 2.53
CA GLY A 79 2.44 22.05 2.49
C GLY A 79 1.22 21.53 3.26
N ALA A 80 1.21 20.26 3.68
CA ALA A 80 0.19 19.65 4.55
C ALA A 80 0.55 19.83 6.03
#